data_AF-A0A7S1IES4-F1
#
_entry.id   AF-A0A7S1IES4-F1
#
_cell.length_a   1.000
_cell.length_b   1.000
_cell.length_c   1.000
_cell.angle_alpha   90.00
_cell.angle_beta   90.00
_cell.angle_gamma   90.00
#
_symmetry.space_group_name_H-M   'P 1'
#
loop_
_entity.id
_entity.type
_entity.pdbx_description
1 polymer ?
#
loop_
_entity_poly.entity_id
_entity_poly.type
_entity_poly.pdbx_seq_one_letter_code
_entity_poly.pdbx_strand_id
1 'polypeptide(L)'
;MASKTRPFAGPRFATEYSGRSAGTLEVPPADDTGETGPVADPTGSVRVPGTGPVGQVRNGYGKEQSSDLSGADATALEALQHRAKQHLSRITVAMLQKISTIPVSGLKCRRLIAEAAKTDFKLTGQEVEQWSGILIEMAWRAASSIQLQPDGADGMDIRAFVKVKTLEEGAPSDCEYVDGVIFRKNVAIRRMPTQVVQPRILLVGSCLEPERTSAITTFDTSIAQQDAALSKMFEQIQALHPSVILVEKSVNELMRKLMAEHGIALAMNVKRSILQRVARSTGGQVVHNVNTLPRAPAAQAALIGTCDEYLTQRIGDHSYMYLRGGTPAKGCTLVLRGAPLVLLKRLKNLLSFAVLAARSLFMEAYYYWDMY
;
A
#
# COMPACT_ATOMS: atom_id res chain seq x y z
N MET A 1 51.70 40.84 15.48
CA MET A 1 52.02 39.53 16.08
C MET A 1 51.18 38.47 15.39
N ALA A 2 51.85 37.56 14.69
CA ALA A 2 51.27 36.53 13.87
C ALA A 2 51.01 35.26 14.70
N SER A 3 49.95 34.53 14.38
CA SER A 3 49.91 33.08 14.61
C SER A 3 49.12 32.42 13.48
N LYS A 4 49.89 32.04 12.46
CA LYS A 4 49.54 31.06 11.42
C LYS A 4 49.38 29.68 12.09
N THR A 5 48.38 28.91 11.66
CA THR A 5 48.48 27.44 11.46
C THR A 5 47.18 26.87 10.88
N ARG A 6 47.18 26.65 9.55
CA ARG A 6 46.53 25.49 8.94
C ARG A 6 47.49 24.94 7.90
N PRO A 7 47.74 23.63 7.93
CA PRO A 7 47.69 22.87 6.69
C PRO A 7 46.91 21.57 6.90
N PHE A 8 46.21 21.11 5.88
CA PHE A 8 46.41 19.76 5.33
C PHE A 8 45.43 19.56 4.16
N ALA A 9 46.00 19.51 2.96
CA ALA A 9 45.38 18.98 1.76
C ALA A 9 45.48 17.44 1.82
N GLY A 10 44.37 16.76 1.51
CA GLY A 10 44.31 15.32 1.29
C GLY A 10 43.75 15.04 -0.12
N PRO A 11 44.20 13.98 -0.80
CA PRO A 11 44.14 13.88 -2.25
C PRO A 11 42.82 13.34 -2.80
N ARG A 12 42.53 13.76 -4.03
CA ARG A 12 41.57 13.17 -4.96
C ARG A 12 42.06 11.79 -5.39
N PHE A 13 41.22 10.78 -5.29
CA PHE A 13 41.34 9.56 -6.10
C PHE A 13 40.02 9.29 -6.79
N ALA A 14 40.04 9.51 -8.10
CA ALA A 14 39.12 8.93 -9.06
C ALA A 14 39.71 7.59 -9.50
N THR A 15 38.89 6.55 -9.54
CA THR A 15 39.16 5.36 -10.32
C THR A 15 37.88 4.96 -11.02
N GLU A 16 37.83 5.34 -12.29
CA GLU A 16 37.02 4.69 -13.32
C GLU A 16 37.47 3.23 -13.42
N TYR A 17 36.53 2.30 -13.47
CA TYR A 17 36.77 0.98 -14.04
C TYR A 17 35.68 0.69 -15.04
N SER A 18 36.13 0.64 -16.29
CA SER A 18 35.39 0.29 -17.49
C SER A 18 35.18 -1.22 -17.60
N GLY A 19 34.03 -1.56 -18.16
CA GLY A 19 33.74 -2.68 -19.07
C GLY A 19 34.51 -3.99 -18.92
N ARG A 20 33.76 -5.05 -18.59
CA ARG A 20 33.94 -6.37 -19.19
C ARG A 20 32.60 -7.09 -19.29
N SER A 21 32.11 -7.18 -20.52
CA SER A 21 31.05 -8.08 -20.96
C SER A 21 31.64 -9.45 -21.30
N ALA A 22 31.10 -10.49 -20.69
CA ALA A 22 31.14 -11.89 -21.08
C ALA A 22 29.88 -12.49 -20.44
N GLY A 23 29.03 -13.30 -21.06
CA GLY A 23 29.05 -14.04 -22.29
C GLY A 23 28.09 -15.21 -22.07
N THR A 24 27.26 -15.49 -23.08
CA THR A 24 26.66 -16.80 -23.36
C THR A 24 25.46 -17.28 -22.51
N LEU A 25 24.29 -17.35 -23.14
CA LEU A 25 23.57 -18.61 -23.42
C LEU A 25 22.30 -18.31 -24.24
N GLU A 26 22.45 -18.34 -25.56
CA GLU A 26 21.35 -18.62 -26.49
C GLU A 26 21.17 -20.14 -26.55
N VAL A 27 19.92 -20.60 -26.49
CA VAL A 27 19.50 -21.97 -26.78
C VAL A 27 18.52 -21.88 -27.96
N PRO A 28 18.65 -22.73 -29.00
CA PRO A 28 17.93 -22.59 -30.27
C PRO A 28 16.48 -23.13 -30.19
N PRO A 29 15.63 -22.83 -31.20
CA PRO A 29 14.29 -23.40 -31.30
C PRO A 29 14.34 -24.80 -31.92
N ALA A 30 13.41 -25.67 -31.52
CA ALA A 30 13.13 -26.92 -32.19
C ALA A 30 11.75 -26.84 -32.85
N ASP A 31 11.75 -26.90 -34.18
CA ASP A 31 10.64 -27.41 -34.98
C ASP A 31 10.59 -28.94 -34.83
N ASP A 32 9.41 -29.55 -34.77
CA ASP A 32 8.74 -30.12 -35.95
C ASP A 32 7.71 -31.21 -35.57
N THR A 33 6.64 -31.27 -36.38
CA THR A 33 5.64 -32.36 -36.55
C THR A 33 4.77 -32.75 -35.33
N GLY A 34 3.44 -32.79 -35.38
CA GLY A 34 2.54 -33.15 -36.48
C GLY A 34 1.89 -34.50 -36.14
N GLU A 35 0.59 -34.50 -35.84
CA GLU A 35 -0.43 -35.50 -36.28
C GLU A 35 -1.68 -35.54 -35.38
N THR A 36 -2.77 -35.00 -35.94
CA THR A 36 -4.13 -35.55 -36.06
C THR A 36 -4.81 -36.25 -34.86
N GLY A 37 -5.96 -35.69 -34.45
CA GLY A 37 -7.05 -36.42 -33.76
C GLY A 37 -7.70 -37.51 -34.66
N PRO A 38 -8.76 -38.22 -34.23
CA PRO A 38 -10.05 -37.61 -33.84
C PRO A 38 -10.79 -38.30 -32.64
N VAL A 39 -11.58 -37.56 -31.85
CA VAL A 39 -13.07 -37.51 -31.78
C VAL A 39 -13.79 -38.77 -31.26
N ALA A 40 -14.54 -38.57 -30.14
CA ALA A 40 -15.84 -39.12 -29.66
C ALA A 40 -16.23 -40.59 -29.98
N ASP A 41 -16.92 -41.38 -29.14
CA ASP A 41 -17.98 -41.11 -28.17
C ASP A 41 -18.24 -42.41 -27.34
N PRO A 42 -19.18 -42.44 -26.37
CA PRO A 42 -19.24 -43.36 -25.24
C PRO A 42 -20.16 -44.56 -25.48
N THR A 43 -20.00 -45.64 -24.69
CA THR A 43 -21.08 -46.54 -24.24
C THR A 43 -20.49 -47.70 -23.43
N GLY A 44 -21.25 -48.24 -22.48
CA GLY A 44 -21.04 -49.60 -21.99
C GLY A 44 -20.85 -49.73 -20.49
N SER A 45 -21.97 -49.72 -19.76
CA SER A 45 -22.09 -50.30 -18.42
C SER A 45 -21.71 -51.78 -18.43
N VAL A 46 -20.95 -52.24 -17.44
CA VAL A 46 -20.91 -53.65 -17.04
C VAL A 46 -21.04 -53.74 -15.51
N ARG A 47 -22.16 -54.30 -15.07
CA ARG A 47 -22.39 -54.83 -13.72
C ARG A 47 -22.07 -56.33 -13.72
N VAL A 48 -21.43 -56.82 -12.67
CA VAL A 48 -21.53 -58.21 -12.20
C VAL A 48 -21.34 -58.21 -10.65
N PRO A 49 -21.70 -59.27 -9.90
CA PRO A 49 -22.93 -59.28 -9.12
C PRO A 49 -22.76 -59.66 -7.63
N GLY A 50 -23.82 -59.36 -6.86
CA GLY A 50 -24.41 -60.11 -5.75
C GLY A 50 -23.54 -60.98 -4.82
N THR A 51 -23.62 -60.64 -3.53
CA THR A 51 -23.74 -61.63 -2.45
C THR A 51 -25.09 -61.44 -1.75
N GLY A 52 -25.91 -62.49 -1.82
CA GLY A 52 -27.18 -62.63 -1.11
C GLY A 52 -27.01 -63.16 0.32
N PRO A 53 -28.11 -63.41 1.04
CA PRO A 53 -28.26 -63.01 2.44
C PRO A 53 -28.26 -64.17 3.46
N VAL A 54 -28.13 -63.83 4.75
CA VAL A 54 -28.49 -64.71 5.87
C VAL A 54 -29.84 -64.24 6.44
N GLY A 55 -30.76 -65.19 6.58
CA GLY A 55 -32.20 -64.97 6.74
C GLY A 55 -32.68 -64.53 8.14
N GLN A 56 -33.83 -63.86 8.09
CA GLN A 56 -34.74 -63.60 9.20
C GLN A 56 -35.47 -64.89 9.64
N VAL A 57 -35.74 -64.98 10.94
CA VAL A 57 -36.80 -65.84 11.50
C VAL A 57 -38.10 -65.04 11.58
N ARG A 58 -39.17 -65.66 11.08
CA ARG A 58 -40.57 -65.22 11.00
C ARG A 58 -41.24 -65.06 12.36
N ASN A 59 -42.19 -64.13 12.44
CA ASN A 59 -43.60 -64.26 12.87
C ASN A 59 -44.22 -62.85 12.78
N GLY A 60 -45.39 -62.53 12.22
CA GLY A 60 -46.52 -63.30 11.70
C GLY A 60 -47.81 -62.58 12.13
N TYR A 61 -48.52 -61.97 11.16
CA TYR A 61 -49.87 -61.33 11.23
C TYR A 61 -49.96 -59.95 11.92
N GLY A 62 -50.54 -58.88 11.38
CA GLY A 62 -51.21 -58.62 10.10
C GLY A 62 -51.96 -57.27 10.16
N LYS A 63 -51.58 -56.34 9.28
CA LYS A 63 -52.32 -55.20 8.69
C LYS A 63 -53.10 -54.23 9.62
N GLU A 64 -52.52 -53.04 9.81
CA GLU A 64 -53.23 -51.77 9.81
C GLU A 64 -52.82 -50.97 8.57
N GLN A 65 -53.83 -50.38 7.91
CA GLN A 65 -53.67 -49.39 6.84
C GLN A 65 -53.26 -48.06 7.47
N SER A 66 -52.11 -47.51 7.09
CA SER A 66 -51.79 -46.09 7.25
C SER A 66 -51.59 -45.47 5.88
N SER A 67 -52.46 -44.54 5.56
CA SER A 67 -52.45 -43.67 4.39
C SER A 67 -51.14 -42.91 4.20
N ASP A 68 -50.73 -42.88 2.94
CA ASP A 68 -49.69 -42.11 2.28
C ASP A 68 -49.48 -40.69 2.83
N LEU A 69 -48.26 -40.42 3.32
CA LEU A 69 -47.69 -39.07 3.33
C LEU A 69 -46.74 -38.94 2.13
N SER A 70 -46.93 -37.85 1.40
CA SER A 70 -46.37 -37.62 0.07
C SER A 70 -44.85 -37.67 0.06
N GLY A 71 -44.28 -38.29 -0.98
CA GLY A 71 -42.83 -38.36 -1.18
C GLY A 71 -42.15 -36.99 -1.29
N ALA A 72 -42.90 -35.89 -1.47
CA ALA A 72 -42.38 -34.53 -1.51
C ALA A 72 -41.93 -34.01 -0.12
N ASP A 73 -42.61 -34.44 0.96
CA ASP A 73 -42.34 -33.95 2.31
C ASP A 73 -41.07 -34.56 2.91
N ALA A 74 -40.77 -35.82 2.56
CA ALA A 74 -39.53 -36.49 2.96
C ALA A 74 -38.30 -35.86 2.29
N THR A 75 -38.38 -35.54 1.00
CA THR A 75 -37.29 -34.87 0.27
C THR A 75 -37.11 -33.43 0.75
N ALA A 76 -38.20 -32.73 1.11
CA ALA A 76 -38.13 -31.39 1.68
C ALA A 76 -37.49 -31.40 3.08
N LEU A 77 -37.80 -32.40 3.91
CA LEU A 77 -37.20 -32.55 5.25
C LEU A 77 -35.71 -32.90 5.17
N GLU A 78 -35.31 -33.78 4.25
CA GLU A 78 -33.89 -34.09 4.01
C GLU A 78 -33.13 -32.89 3.44
N ALA A 79 -33.73 -32.11 2.53
CA ALA A 79 -33.15 -30.87 2.01
C ALA A 79 -33.00 -29.80 3.10
N LEU A 80 -33.97 -29.69 4.02
CA LEU A 80 -33.92 -28.75 5.14
C LEU A 80 -32.87 -29.17 6.18
N GLN A 81 -32.75 -30.47 6.47
CA GLN A 81 -31.70 -31.02 7.34
C GLN A 81 -30.31 -30.88 6.70
N HIS A 82 -30.19 -31.05 5.39
CA HIS A 82 -28.95 -30.82 4.65
C HIS A 82 -28.57 -29.33 4.66
N ARG A 83 -29.53 -28.42 4.45
CA ARG A 83 -29.32 -26.96 4.60
C ARG A 83 -28.96 -26.57 6.03
N ALA A 84 -29.61 -27.16 7.04
CA ALA A 84 -29.32 -26.90 8.45
C ALA A 84 -27.93 -27.42 8.83
N LYS A 85 -27.52 -28.61 8.37
CA LYS A 85 -26.15 -29.13 8.54
C LYS A 85 -25.11 -28.27 7.82
N GLN A 86 -25.41 -27.78 6.61
CA GLN A 86 -24.54 -26.84 5.88
C GLN A 86 -24.47 -25.45 6.53
N HIS A 87 -25.57 -24.95 7.10
CA HIS A 87 -25.58 -23.71 7.85
C HIS A 87 -24.85 -23.85 9.19
N LEU A 88 -25.06 -24.96 9.91
CA LEU A 88 -24.34 -25.27 11.15
C LEU A 88 -22.85 -25.49 10.90
N SER A 89 -22.46 -26.16 9.81
CA SER A 89 -21.04 -26.31 9.44
C SER A 89 -20.43 -24.97 9.03
N ARG A 90 -21.16 -24.12 8.33
CA ARG A 90 -20.71 -22.75 8.02
C ARG A 90 -20.59 -21.88 9.27
N ILE A 91 -21.49 -22.02 10.24
CA ILE A 91 -21.45 -21.28 11.50
C ILE A 91 -20.33 -21.80 12.41
N THR A 92 -20.11 -23.12 12.50
CA THR A 92 -19.03 -23.70 13.31
C THR A 92 -17.67 -23.42 12.70
N VAL A 93 -17.54 -23.50 11.37
CA VAL A 93 -16.33 -23.05 10.67
C VAL A 93 -16.12 -21.56 10.88
N ALA A 94 -17.11 -20.69 10.68
CA ALA A 94 -17.01 -19.24 10.94
C ALA A 94 -16.70 -18.89 12.41
N MET A 95 -17.19 -19.66 13.38
CA MET A 95 -16.86 -19.51 14.80
C MET A 95 -15.43 -19.99 15.10
N LEU A 96 -15.00 -21.16 14.60
CA LEU A 96 -13.64 -21.67 14.75
C LEU A 96 -12.61 -20.76 14.07
N GLN A 97 -12.99 -20.17 12.95
CA GLN A 97 -12.27 -19.15 12.18
C GLN A 97 -12.01 -17.86 12.98
N LYS A 98 -12.94 -17.44 13.86
CA LYS A 98 -12.74 -16.30 14.77
C LYS A 98 -11.98 -16.66 16.05
N ILE A 99 -12.07 -17.91 16.50
CA ILE A 99 -11.62 -18.32 17.83
C ILE A 99 -10.20 -18.92 17.84
N SER A 100 -9.71 -19.56 16.76
CA SER A 100 -8.44 -20.34 16.84
C SER A 100 -7.19 -19.72 16.19
N THR A 101 -7.32 -18.91 15.12
CA THR A 101 -6.14 -18.46 14.34
C THR A 101 -5.62 -17.07 14.70
N ILE A 102 -6.48 -16.20 15.23
CA ILE A 102 -6.13 -14.84 15.67
C ILE A 102 -5.29 -14.83 16.98
N PRO A 103 -5.59 -15.63 18.02
CA PRO A 103 -4.81 -15.56 19.26
C PRO A 103 -3.42 -16.23 19.14
N VAL A 104 -3.31 -17.35 18.42
CA VAL A 104 -2.05 -18.11 18.31
C VAL A 104 -1.02 -17.40 17.42
N SER A 105 -1.47 -16.81 16.30
CA SER A 105 -0.61 -16.02 15.41
C SER A 105 -0.15 -14.72 16.09
N GLY A 106 -1.01 -14.08 16.88
CA GLY A 106 -0.65 -12.91 17.69
C GLY A 106 0.39 -13.23 18.77
N LEU A 107 0.26 -14.37 19.46
CA LEU A 107 1.23 -14.85 20.45
C LEU A 107 2.59 -15.19 19.81
N LYS A 108 2.59 -15.85 18.65
CA LYS A 108 3.80 -16.14 17.87
C LYS A 108 4.49 -14.85 17.42
N CYS A 109 3.73 -13.88 16.90
CA CYS A 109 4.23 -12.56 16.52
C CYS A 109 4.86 -11.82 17.71
N ARG A 110 4.16 -11.79 18.85
CA ARG A 110 4.64 -11.16 20.08
C ARG A 110 5.96 -11.76 20.57
N ARG A 111 6.09 -13.09 20.53
CA ARG A 111 7.32 -13.78 20.92
C ARG A 111 8.47 -13.45 19.97
N LEU A 112 8.25 -13.53 18.65
CA LEU A 112 9.27 -13.22 17.64
C LEU A 112 9.78 -11.79 17.76
N ILE A 113 8.87 -10.83 17.95
CA ILE A 113 9.22 -9.41 18.10
C ILE A 113 10.00 -9.19 19.40
N ALA A 114 9.56 -9.79 20.51
CA ALA A 114 10.24 -9.67 21.79
C ALA A 114 11.63 -10.31 21.79
N GLU A 115 11.81 -11.40 21.05
CA GLU A 115 13.11 -12.07 20.87
C GLU A 115 14.05 -11.22 20.01
N ALA A 116 13.61 -10.81 18.82
CA ALA A 116 14.38 -9.94 17.92
C ALA A 116 14.76 -8.61 18.59
N ALA A 117 13.86 -8.04 19.39
CA ALA A 117 14.12 -6.82 20.15
C ALA A 117 15.34 -6.93 21.08
N LYS A 118 15.53 -8.10 21.69
CA LYS A 118 16.63 -8.37 22.64
C LYS A 118 17.92 -8.75 21.91
N THR A 119 17.84 -9.65 20.92
CA THR A 119 19.03 -10.18 20.24
C THR A 119 19.61 -9.19 19.23
N ASP A 120 18.77 -8.71 18.31
CA ASP A 120 19.23 -8.04 17.09
C ASP A 120 19.28 -6.52 17.29
N PHE A 121 18.29 -5.97 18.01
CA PHE A 121 18.15 -4.53 18.20
C PHE A 121 18.71 -4.03 19.54
N LYS A 122 19.17 -4.94 20.43
CA LYS A 122 19.82 -4.64 21.71
C LYS A 122 19.03 -3.65 22.56
N LEU A 123 17.72 -3.86 22.67
CA LEU A 123 16.85 -3.07 23.55
C LEU A 123 16.98 -3.58 24.99
N THR A 124 16.92 -2.65 25.94
CA THR A 124 16.89 -2.96 27.38
C THR A 124 15.55 -3.58 27.77
N GLY A 125 15.50 -4.31 28.90
CA GLY A 125 14.26 -4.95 29.37
C GLY A 125 13.08 -3.98 29.51
N GLN A 126 13.34 -2.78 30.05
CA GLN A 126 12.33 -1.73 30.22
C GLN A 126 11.84 -1.17 28.87
N GLU A 127 12.74 -0.94 27.90
CA GLU A 127 12.36 -0.51 26.55
C GLU A 127 11.48 -1.57 25.86
N VAL A 128 11.80 -2.86 26.01
CA VAL A 128 10.98 -3.93 25.41
C VAL A 128 9.58 -3.94 26.01
N GLU A 129 9.46 -3.82 27.33
CA GLU A 129 8.17 -3.79 28.01
C GLU A 129 7.31 -2.59 27.57
N GLN A 130 7.90 -1.41 27.51
CA GLN A 130 7.22 -0.17 27.10
C GLN A 130 6.76 -0.20 25.64
N TRP A 131 7.62 -0.67 24.72
CA TRP A 131 7.39 -0.53 23.28
C TRP A 131 6.72 -1.74 22.62
N SER A 132 6.83 -2.93 23.21
CA SER A 132 6.33 -4.17 22.59
C SER A 132 4.86 -4.09 22.21
N GLY A 133 3.99 -3.64 23.13
CA GLY A 133 2.55 -3.53 22.87
C GLY A 133 2.24 -2.61 21.68
N ILE A 134 2.82 -1.41 21.70
CA ILE A 134 2.62 -0.37 20.67
C ILE A 134 3.11 -0.87 19.31
N LEU A 135 4.32 -1.46 19.26
CA LEU A 135 4.91 -1.96 18.01
C LEU A 135 4.11 -3.12 17.42
N ILE A 136 3.64 -4.05 18.26
CA ILE A 136 2.84 -5.21 17.83
C ILE A 136 1.51 -4.74 17.26
N GLU A 137 0.82 -3.83 17.95
CA GLU A 137 -0.47 -3.30 17.50
C GLU A 137 -0.33 -2.59 16.15
N MET A 138 0.67 -1.71 16.01
CA MET A 138 0.93 -1.02 14.74
C MET A 138 1.30 -1.97 13.61
N ALA A 139 2.14 -2.97 13.89
CA ALA A 139 2.55 -3.97 12.90
C ALA A 139 1.36 -4.83 12.45
N TRP A 140 0.53 -5.27 13.41
CA TRP A 140 -0.66 -6.07 13.14
C TRP A 140 -1.68 -5.29 12.31
N ARG A 141 -1.96 -4.03 12.69
CA ARG A 141 -2.85 -3.14 11.95
C ARG A 141 -2.35 -2.86 10.53
N ALA A 142 -1.05 -2.68 10.33
CA ALA A 142 -0.46 -2.52 9.01
C ALA A 142 -0.58 -3.80 8.15
N ALA A 143 -0.32 -4.96 8.74
CA ALA A 143 -0.37 -6.22 8.01
C ALA A 143 -1.79 -6.67 7.64
N SER A 144 -2.80 -6.29 8.45
CA SER A 144 -4.21 -6.59 8.20
C SER A 144 -4.87 -5.62 7.21
N SER A 145 -4.48 -4.35 7.23
CA SER A 145 -5.06 -3.31 6.36
C SER A 145 -4.60 -3.40 4.91
N ILE A 146 -3.34 -3.75 4.68
CA ILE A 146 -2.74 -3.71 3.33
C ILE A 146 -3.14 -4.94 2.52
N GLN A 147 -3.64 -4.67 1.31
CA GLN A 147 -3.99 -5.68 0.33
C GLN A 147 -2.97 -5.62 -0.81
N LEU A 148 -2.16 -6.67 -0.92
CA LEU A 148 -1.18 -6.81 -1.98
C LEU A 148 -1.84 -7.56 -3.14
N GLN A 149 -1.69 -7.02 -4.35
CA GLN A 149 -2.15 -7.65 -5.57
C GLN A 149 -0.95 -8.26 -6.29
N PRO A 150 -1.00 -9.54 -6.71
CA PRO A 150 0.12 -10.20 -7.37
C PRO A 150 0.47 -9.56 -8.72
N ASP A 151 -0.52 -9.03 -9.43
CA ASP A 151 -0.35 -8.39 -10.75
C ASP A 151 0.01 -6.89 -10.64
N GLY A 152 0.17 -6.38 -9.41
CA GLY A 152 0.48 -4.98 -9.16
C GLY A 152 1.91 -4.62 -9.58
N ALA A 153 2.09 -3.40 -10.11
CA ALA A 153 3.40 -2.88 -10.53
C ALA A 153 4.48 -2.86 -9.42
N ASP A 154 4.07 -2.89 -8.16
CA ASP A 154 4.95 -2.84 -6.98
C ASP A 154 5.26 -4.23 -6.38
N GLY A 155 4.75 -5.30 -6.99
CA GLY A 155 4.91 -6.67 -6.53
C GLY A 155 4.31 -6.95 -5.15
N MET A 156 4.72 -8.08 -4.56
CA MET A 156 4.21 -8.59 -3.27
C MET A 156 5.02 -8.10 -2.05
N ASP A 157 5.81 -7.03 -2.16
CA ASP A 157 6.59 -6.49 -1.03
C ASP A 157 5.80 -5.42 -0.24
N ILE A 158 5.37 -5.79 0.97
CA ILE A 158 4.66 -4.88 1.89
C ILE A 158 5.46 -3.62 2.24
N ARG A 159 6.80 -3.65 2.15
CA ARG A 159 7.66 -2.49 2.47
C ARG A 159 7.51 -1.34 1.48
N ALA A 160 7.01 -1.61 0.27
CA ALA A 160 6.66 -0.55 -0.67
C ALA A 160 5.48 0.30 -0.13
N PHE A 161 4.52 -0.36 0.52
CA PHE A 161 3.25 0.19 0.97
C PHE A 161 3.31 0.81 2.38
N VAL A 162 4.09 0.22 3.29
CA VAL A 162 4.28 0.74 4.66
C VAL A 162 5.48 1.67 4.74
N LYS A 163 5.28 2.88 5.28
CA LYS A 163 6.41 3.74 5.67
C LYS A 163 6.47 3.92 7.17
N VAL A 164 7.65 3.71 7.77
CA VAL A 164 7.90 4.09 9.16
C VAL A 164 8.55 5.48 9.22
N LYS A 165 7.93 6.39 9.96
CA LYS A 165 8.43 7.73 10.29
C LYS A 165 8.72 7.84 11.78
N THR A 166 9.79 8.55 12.10
CA THR A 166 10.25 8.78 13.46
C THR A 166 10.23 10.28 13.72
N LEU A 167 9.65 10.67 14.84
CA LEU A 167 9.57 12.03 15.35
C LEU A 167 10.12 12.01 16.77
N GLU A 168 11.07 12.89 17.09
CA GLU A 168 11.74 12.87 18.40
C GLU A 168 10.82 13.40 19.50
N GLU A 169 9.94 14.33 19.15
CA GLU A 169 8.98 14.98 20.05
C GLU A 169 7.78 14.08 20.40
N GLY A 170 7.22 14.31 21.58
CA GLY A 170 6.01 13.66 22.10
C GLY A 170 6.30 12.56 23.12
N ALA A 171 5.29 11.74 23.40
CA ALA A 171 5.39 10.55 24.23
C ALA A 171 5.25 9.27 23.38
N PRO A 172 5.68 8.10 23.89
CA PRO A 172 5.43 6.82 23.21
C PRO A 172 3.95 6.56 22.95
N SER A 173 3.05 7.08 23.80
CA SER A 173 1.59 7.03 23.61
C SER A 173 1.09 7.81 22.39
N ASP A 174 1.88 8.75 21.88
CA ASP A 174 1.54 9.57 20.71
C ASP A 174 1.95 8.88 19.39
N CYS A 175 2.42 7.64 19.45
CA CYS A 175 2.63 6.82 18.27
C CYS A 175 1.28 6.57 17.59
N GLU A 176 1.23 6.80 16.28
CA GLU A 176 -0.01 6.72 15.51
C GLU A 176 0.18 5.85 14.27
N TYR A 177 -0.84 5.06 14.00
CA TYR A 177 -1.04 4.44 12.69
C TYR A 177 -1.84 5.42 11.83
N VAL A 178 -1.30 5.79 10.67
CA VAL A 178 -1.95 6.73 9.75
C VAL A 178 -2.30 6.06 8.44
N ASP A 179 -3.60 6.05 8.15
CA ASP A 179 -4.23 5.67 6.87
C ASP A 179 -3.89 6.69 5.78
N GLY A 180 -2.63 6.72 5.38
CA GLY A 180 -2.14 7.64 4.36
C GLY A 180 -0.63 7.89 4.42
N VAL A 181 -0.22 9.08 3.99
CA VAL A 181 1.19 9.39 3.74
C VAL A 181 1.65 10.57 4.58
N ILE A 182 2.73 10.37 5.32
CA ILE A 182 3.40 11.43 6.06
C ILE A 182 4.82 11.61 5.56
N PHE A 183 5.19 12.84 5.26
CA PHE A 183 6.55 13.17 4.85
C PHE A 183 6.98 14.55 5.32
N ARG A 184 8.29 14.68 5.54
CA ARG A 184 8.90 15.94 5.96
C ARG A 184 8.88 16.90 4.78
N LYS A 185 8.11 17.97 4.89
CA LYS A 185 8.05 19.03 3.90
C LYS A 185 7.38 20.27 4.47
N ASN A 186 7.80 21.43 3.98
CA ASN A 186 7.19 22.72 4.29
C ASN A 186 6.33 23.15 3.10
N VAL A 187 5.26 23.87 3.40
CA VAL A 187 4.50 24.62 2.39
C VAL A 187 5.40 25.70 1.79
N ALA A 188 5.25 25.98 0.50
CA ALA A 188 6.12 26.91 -0.24
C ALA A 188 6.05 28.34 0.31
N ILE A 189 4.85 28.83 0.61
CA ILE A 189 4.61 30.17 1.15
C ILE A 189 3.79 30.04 2.44
N ARG A 190 4.18 30.75 3.51
CA ARG A 190 3.53 30.64 4.84
C ARG A 190 2.04 30.99 4.87
N ARG A 191 1.57 31.83 3.93
CA ARG A 191 0.17 32.26 3.80
C ARG A 191 -0.74 31.19 3.16
N MET A 192 -0.16 30.19 2.50
CA MET A 192 -0.94 29.10 1.90
C MET A 192 -1.64 28.25 2.99
N PRO A 193 -2.76 27.58 2.67
CA PRO A 193 -3.49 26.78 3.65
C PRO A 193 -2.64 25.67 4.24
N THR A 194 -2.69 25.53 5.57
CA THR A 194 -2.01 24.47 6.31
C THR A 194 -2.94 23.31 6.65
N GLN A 195 -4.25 23.48 6.52
CA GLN A 195 -5.25 22.43 6.75
C GLN A 195 -6.36 22.55 5.70
N VAL A 196 -6.74 21.42 5.10
CA VAL A 196 -7.81 21.33 4.12
C VAL A 196 -8.56 20.01 4.33
N VAL A 197 -9.89 20.09 4.46
CA VAL A 197 -10.78 18.92 4.52
C VAL A 197 -11.12 18.49 3.09
N GLN A 198 -11.07 17.18 2.84
CA GLN A 198 -11.32 16.57 1.53
C GLN A 198 -10.55 17.23 0.38
N PRO A 199 -9.21 17.38 0.48
CA PRO A 199 -8.43 18.07 -0.52
C PRO A 199 -8.42 17.36 -1.87
N ARG A 200 -8.46 18.15 -2.95
CA ARG A 200 -8.13 17.68 -4.31
C ARG A 200 -6.62 17.81 -4.54
N ILE A 201 -5.95 16.69 -4.74
CA ILE A 201 -4.48 16.63 -4.76
C ILE A 201 -4.00 16.41 -6.20
N LEU A 202 -3.22 17.36 -6.72
CA LEU A 202 -2.53 17.25 -8.00
C LEU A 202 -1.05 16.91 -7.79
N LEU A 203 -0.56 15.92 -8.52
CA LEU A 203 0.82 15.44 -8.43
C LEU A 203 1.54 15.71 -9.75
N VAL A 204 2.63 16.46 -9.71
CA VAL A 204 3.39 16.88 -10.91
C VAL A 204 4.83 16.39 -10.83
N GLY A 205 5.26 15.66 -11.86
CA GLY A 205 6.61 15.09 -11.99
C GLY A 205 7.64 16.00 -12.66
N SER A 206 7.22 17.11 -13.29
CA SER A 206 8.10 18.12 -13.90
C SER A 206 8.31 19.36 -13.03
N CYS A 207 9.06 20.32 -13.55
CA CYS A 207 9.01 21.70 -13.09
C CYS A 207 7.76 22.40 -13.66
N LEU A 208 7.32 23.45 -12.97
CA LEU A 208 6.29 24.39 -13.43
C LEU A 208 6.97 25.70 -13.84
N GLU A 209 7.69 25.63 -14.95
CA GLU A 209 8.42 26.73 -15.57
C GLU A 209 8.09 26.75 -17.06
N PRO A 210 8.04 27.94 -17.70
CA PRO A 210 7.79 28.01 -19.13
C PRO A 210 8.96 27.37 -19.87
N GLU A 211 8.68 26.59 -20.90
CA GLU A 211 9.73 26.01 -21.73
C GLU A 211 10.53 27.14 -22.39
N ARG A 212 11.85 27.05 -22.31
CA ARG A 212 12.74 28.00 -22.99
C ARG A 212 12.72 27.70 -24.47
N THR A 213 11.95 28.45 -25.24
CA THR A 213 12.03 28.41 -26.71
C THR A 213 13.38 28.99 -27.13
N SER A 214 14.14 28.25 -27.95
CA SER A 214 15.48 28.63 -28.44
C SER A 214 15.47 29.75 -29.49
N ALA A 215 14.33 30.39 -29.73
CA ALA A 215 14.20 31.46 -30.71
C ALA A 215 14.79 32.76 -30.16
N ILE A 216 15.76 33.32 -30.89
CA ILE A 216 16.40 34.60 -30.61
C ILE A 216 15.37 35.71 -30.89
N THR A 217 14.60 36.07 -29.86
CA THR A 217 13.68 37.22 -29.84
C THR A 217 14.28 38.33 -29.00
N THR A 218 13.84 39.58 -29.20
CA THR A 218 14.28 40.71 -28.37
C THR A 218 13.90 40.48 -26.90
N PHE A 219 14.78 40.86 -25.97
CA PHE A 219 14.64 40.57 -24.53
C PHE A 219 13.25 40.91 -23.97
N ASP A 220 12.69 42.07 -24.31
CA ASP A 220 11.40 42.52 -23.76
C ASP A 220 10.20 41.68 -24.28
N THR A 221 10.22 41.28 -25.55
CA THR A 221 9.14 40.44 -26.12
C THR A 221 9.17 39.03 -25.54
N SER A 222 10.35 38.54 -25.14
CA SER A 222 10.53 37.22 -24.55
C SER A 222 9.95 37.11 -23.13
N ILE A 223 10.00 38.19 -22.34
CA ILE A 223 9.47 38.21 -20.96
C ILE A 223 7.94 38.18 -20.98
N ALA A 224 7.32 39.06 -21.76
CA ALA A 224 5.85 39.10 -21.87
C ALA A 224 5.27 37.77 -22.39
N GLN A 225 5.97 37.11 -23.33
CA GLN A 225 5.59 35.79 -23.82
C GLN A 225 5.71 34.70 -22.74
N GLN A 226 6.75 34.74 -21.90
CA GLN A 226 6.92 33.80 -20.78
C GLN A 226 5.82 33.95 -19.73
N ASP A 227 5.46 35.19 -19.38
CA ASP A 227 4.39 35.47 -18.41
C ASP A 227 3.01 35.03 -18.94
N ALA A 228 2.74 35.25 -20.23
CA ALA A 228 1.52 34.75 -20.87
C ALA A 228 1.46 33.21 -20.88
N ALA A 229 2.59 32.55 -21.17
CA ALA A 229 2.66 31.08 -21.13
C ALA A 229 2.44 30.52 -19.72
N LEU A 230 3.01 31.16 -18.70
CA LEU A 230 2.79 30.82 -17.30
C LEU A 230 1.34 30.99 -16.88
N SER A 231 0.70 32.10 -17.28
CA SER A 231 -0.70 32.38 -16.97
C SER A 231 -1.61 31.32 -17.58
N LYS A 232 -1.37 30.93 -18.84
CA LYS A 232 -2.09 29.84 -19.50
C LYS A 232 -1.90 28.50 -18.81
N MET A 233 -0.68 28.19 -18.35
CA MET A 233 -0.42 26.96 -17.58
C MET A 233 -1.17 26.99 -16.24
N PHE A 234 -1.23 28.14 -15.58
CA PHE A 234 -1.99 28.31 -14.34
C PHE A 234 -3.48 28.10 -14.56
N GLU A 235 -4.06 28.67 -15.62
CA GLU A 235 -5.48 28.46 -15.98
C GLU A 235 -5.81 26.98 -16.18
N GLN A 236 -4.91 26.22 -16.83
CA GLN A 236 -5.08 24.77 -16.99
C GLN A 236 -5.08 24.02 -15.65
N ILE A 237 -4.20 24.41 -14.73
CA ILE A 237 -4.16 23.85 -13.38
C ILE A 237 -5.43 24.23 -12.61
N GLN A 238 -5.85 25.49 -12.71
CA GLN A 238 -7.03 26.02 -12.04
C GLN A 238 -8.32 25.35 -12.51
N ALA A 239 -8.42 24.98 -13.79
CA ALA A 239 -9.54 24.22 -14.33
C ALA A 239 -9.72 22.85 -13.67
N LEU A 240 -8.65 22.28 -13.09
CA LEU A 240 -8.72 21.05 -12.31
C LEU A 240 -9.20 21.27 -10.86
N HIS A 241 -9.32 22.52 -10.42
CA HIS A 241 -9.63 22.94 -9.05
C HIS A 241 -8.86 22.18 -7.95
N PRO A 242 -7.51 22.12 -7.99
CA PRO A 242 -6.73 21.46 -6.95
C PRO A 242 -6.68 22.31 -5.68
N SER A 243 -6.75 21.66 -4.52
CA SER A 243 -6.52 22.29 -3.21
C SER A 243 -5.06 22.18 -2.77
N VAL A 244 -4.39 21.09 -3.16
CA VAL A 244 -3.00 20.79 -2.81
C VAL A 244 -2.25 20.35 -4.06
N ILE A 245 -1.08 20.92 -4.31
CA ILE A 245 -0.21 20.57 -5.43
C ILE A 245 1.15 20.12 -4.87
N LEU A 246 1.57 18.91 -5.25
CA LEU A 246 2.90 18.38 -4.95
C LEU A 246 3.72 18.30 -6.23
N VAL A 247 4.85 19.00 -6.26
CA VAL A 247 5.73 19.11 -7.44
C VAL A 247 7.08 18.45 -7.16
N GLU A 248 7.55 17.64 -8.10
CA GLU A 248 8.83 16.93 -8.01
C GLU A 248 10.03 17.88 -8.04
N LYS A 249 9.95 18.94 -8.86
CA LYS A 249 11.03 19.92 -9.10
C LYS A 249 10.64 21.32 -8.62
N SER A 250 11.21 22.34 -9.25
CA SER A 250 10.97 23.77 -9.03
C SER A 250 9.67 24.26 -9.66
N VAL A 251 9.26 25.45 -9.23
CA VAL A 251 8.06 26.18 -9.63
C VAL A 251 8.47 27.64 -9.74
N ASN A 252 8.07 28.31 -10.83
CA ASN A 252 8.34 29.73 -11.04
C ASN A 252 7.76 30.59 -9.91
N GLU A 253 8.45 31.66 -9.53
CA GLU A 253 8.01 32.57 -8.47
C GLU A 253 6.63 33.18 -8.71
N LEU A 254 6.33 33.61 -9.94
CA LEU A 254 5.03 34.18 -10.29
C LEU A 254 3.92 33.14 -10.07
N MET A 255 4.15 31.89 -10.49
CA MET A 255 3.23 30.78 -10.29
C MET A 255 2.98 30.50 -8.79
N ARG A 256 4.01 30.58 -7.94
CA ARG A 256 3.85 30.41 -6.49
C ARG A 256 2.96 31.47 -5.87
N LYS A 257 3.11 32.72 -6.30
CA LYS A 257 2.29 33.85 -5.82
C LYS A 257 0.83 33.67 -6.26
N LEU A 258 0.59 33.36 -7.53
CA LEU A 258 -0.75 33.09 -8.04
C LEU A 258 -1.43 31.94 -7.29
N MET A 259 -0.72 30.83 -7.06
CA MET A 259 -1.24 29.71 -6.27
C MET A 259 -1.58 30.12 -4.83
N ALA A 260 -0.76 30.96 -4.19
CA ALA A 260 -1.03 31.44 -2.84
C ALA A 260 -2.25 32.38 -2.79
N GLU A 261 -2.42 33.25 -3.78
CA GLU A 261 -3.57 34.15 -3.91
C GLU A 261 -4.88 33.39 -4.09
N HIS A 262 -4.85 32.27 -4.81
CA HIS A 262 -5.99 31.39 -5.02
C HIS A 262 -6.19 30.36 -3.90
N GLY A 263 -5.41 30.42 -2.82
CA GLY A 263 -5.55 29.52 -1.68
C GLY A 263 -5.18 28.06 -1.98
N ILE A 264 -4.26 27.81 -2.90
CA ILE A 264 -3.79 26.46 -3.24
C ILE A 264 -2.50 26.18 -2.45
N ALA A 265 -2.48 25.08 -1.70
CA ALA A 265 -1.28 24.67 -0.95
C ALA A 265 -0.25 24.03 -1.89
N LEU A 266 0.98 24.54 -1.89
CA LEU A 266 2.06 24.06 -2.76
C LEU A 266 3.21 23.46 -1.97
N ALA A 267 3.67 22.28 -2.39
CA ALA A 267 4.92 21.68 -1.94
C ALA A 267 5.85 21.37 -3.13
N MET A 268 7.05 21.95 -3.14
CA MET A 268 8.01 21.84 -4.25
C MET A 268 9.18 20.92 -3.91
N ASN A 269 9.91 20.35 -4.87
CA ASN A 269 11.04 19.45 -4.59
C ASN A 269 10.65 18.22 -3.76
N VAL A 270 9.49 17.62 -4.05
CA VAL A 270 9.03 16.38 -3.40
C VAL A 270 9.66 15.18 -4.11
N LYS A 271 10.25 14.24 -3.36
CA LYS A 271 10.89 13.07 -3.98
C LYS A 271 9.85 12.26 -4.78
N ARG A 272 10.24 11.76 -5.95
CA ARG A 272 9.39 10.91 -6.81
C ARG A 272 8.78 9.72 -6.08
N SER A 273 9.55 9.07 -5.21
CA SER A 273 9.06 7.94 -4.39
C SER A 273 7.96 8.34 -3.39
N ILE A 274 7.93 9.60 -2.94
CA ILE A 274 6.84 10.12 -2.12
C ILE A 274 5.63 10.41 -3.00
N LEU A 275 5.82 11.05 -4.16
CA LEU A 275 4.72 11.31 -5.10
C LEU A 275 4.01 10.03 -5.52
N GLN A 276 4.75 8.96 -5.83
CA GLN A 276 4.19 7.65 -6.15
C GLN A 276 3.41 7.03 -4.99
N ARG A 277 3.90 7.20 -3.74
CA ARG A 277 3.15 6.72 -2.56
C ARG A 277 1.87 7.52 -2.34
N VAL A 278 1.92 8.84 -2.53
CA VAL A 278 0.73 9.70 -2.44
C VAL A 278 -0.27 9.31 -3.51
N ALA A 279 0.15 9.21 -4.78
CA ALA A 279 -0.68 8.76 -5.90
C ALA A 279 -1.42 7.45 -5.58
N ARG A 280 -0.70 6.47 -5.04
CA ARG A 280 -1.26 5.16 -4.68
C ARG A 280 -2.30 5.26 -3.56
N SER A 281 -2.01 6.03 -2.52
CA SER A 281 -2.86 6.18 -1.34
C SER A 281 -4.11 7.03 -1.62
N THR A 282 -4.00 8.05 -2.48
CA THR A 282 -5.09 8.99 -2.79
C THR A 282 -5.84 8.65 -4.08
N GLY A 283 -5.36 7.66 -4.84
CA GLY A 283 -5.90 7.28 -6.15
C GLY A 283 -5.53 8.22 -7.31
N GLY A 284 -4.75 9.28 -7.06
CA GLY A 284 -4.30 10.22 -8.10
C GLY A 284 -3.18 9.65 -8.97
N GLN A 285 -2.82 10.39 -10.03
CA GLN A 285 -1.73 10.03 -10.92
C GLN A 285 -0.66 11.12 -10.97
N VAL A 286 0.61 10.71 -11.09
CA VAL A 286 1.72 11.66 -11.25
C VAL A 286 1.76 12.12 -12.70
N VAL A 287 1.33 13.35 -12.94
CA VAL A 287 1.33 13.98 -14.26
C VAL A 287 2.76 14.37 -14.63
N HIS A 288 3.25 13.94 -15.80
CA HIS A 288 4.59 14.31 -16.24
C HIS A 288 4.67 15.79 -16.63
N ASN A 289 3.74 16.29 -17.47
CA ASN A 289 3.70 17.69 -17.90
C ASN A 289 2.25 18.20 -17.85
N VAL A 290 2.05 19.42 -17.35
CA VAL A 290 0.74 20.10 -17.31
C VAL A 290 0.23 20.40 -18.71
N ASN A 291 1.11 20.67 -19.67
CA ASN A 291 0.71 20.95 -21.05
C ASN A 291 0.10 19.73 -21.76
N THR A 292 0.39 18.52 -21.27
CA THR A 292 -0.12 17.25 -21.82
C THR A 292 -1.36 16.74 -21.09
N LEU A 293 -2.04 17.59 -20.32
CA LEU A 293 -3.27 17.20 -19.65
C LEU A 293 -4.34 16.81 -20.67
N PRO A 294 -5.06 15.69 -20.45
CA PRO A 294 -6.13 15.27 -21.34
C PRO A 294 -7.25 16.32 -21.32
N ARG A 295 -7.85 16.59 -22.48
CA ARG A 295 -8.94 17.58 -22.60
C ARG A 295 -10.27 17.08 -22.06
N ALA A 296 -10.47 15.77 -21.98
CA ALA A 296 -11.71 15.17 -21.52
C ALA A 296 -11.85 15.32 -19.98
N PRO A 297 -12.97 15.86 -19.46
CA PRO A 297 -13.16 16.07 -18.02
C PRO A 297 -13.06 14.77 -17.19
N ALA A 298 -13.57 13.65 -17.72
CA ALA A 298 -13.47 12.36 -17.04
C ALA A 298 -12.02 11.88 -16.88
N ALA A 299 -11.19 12.10 -17.90
CA ALA A 299 -9.77 11.76 -17.85
C ALA A 299 -9.00 12.67 -16.89
N GLN A 300 -9.39 13.94 -16.77
CA GLN A 300 -8.82 14.88 -15.81
C GLN A 300 -9.16 14.51 -14.36
N ALA A 301 -10.39 14.07 -14.11
CA ALA A 301 -10.83 13.64 -12.78
C ALA A 301 -9.99 12.45 -12.27
N ALA A 302 -9.62 11.52 -13.15
CA ALA A 302 -8.78 10.38 -12.81
C ALA A 302 -7.32 10.74 -12.42
N LEU A 303 -6.85 11.95 -12.76
CA LEU A 303 -5.52 12.43 -12.38
C LEU A 303 -5.47 12.95 -10.94
N ILE A 304 -6.61 13.43 -10.44
CA ILE A 304 -6.70 14.09 -9.14
C ILE A 304 -6.91 13.06 -8.04
N GLY A 305 -6.00 13.07 -7.07
CA GLY A 305 -6.14 12.28 -5.85
C GLY A 305 -7.09 12.93 -4.86
N THR A 306 -7.70 12.12 -4.01
CA THR A 306 -8.54 12.57 -2.90
C THR A 306 -8.12 11.87 -1.60
N CYS A 307 -8.31 12.55 -0.48
CA CYS A 307 -8.16 11.98 0.86
C CYS A 307 -9.07 12.73 1.83
N ASP A 308 -9.20 12.29 3.08
CA ASP A 308 -10.10 12.94 4.04
C ASP A 308 -9.55 14.27 4.56
N GLU A 309 -8.24 14.35 4.80
CA GLU A 309 -7.63 15.54 5.39
C GLU A 309 -6.18 15.75 4.94
N TYR A 310 -5.85 16.99 4.59
CA TYR A 310 -4.48 17.48 4.49
C TYR A 310 -4.17 18.38 5.68
N LEU A 311 -3.04 18.13 6.34
CA LEU A 311 -2.54 18.93 7.45
C LEU A 311 -1.03 19.13 7.34
N THR A 312 -0.55 20.35 7.53
CA THR A 312 0.86 20.65 7.76
C THR A 312 1.07 21.01 9.22
N GLN A 313 1.86 20.20 9.92
CA GLN A 313 2.19 20.40 11.32
C GLN A 313 3.70 20.57 11.48
N ARG A 314 4.10 21.59 12.27
CA ARG A 314 5.48 21.72 12.74
C ARG A 314 5.66 20.90 14.00
N ILE A 315 6.65 20.02 14.01
CA ILE A 315 7.01 19.15 15.12
C ILE A 315 8.50 19.35 15.37
N GLY A 316 8.84 19.96 16.50
CA GLY A 316 10.18 20.46 16.79
C GLY A 316 10.66 21.44 15.71
N ASP A 317 11.79 21.12 15.10
CA ASP A 317 12.42 21.95 14.06
C ASP A 317 11.95 21.64 12.64
N HIS A 318 11.07 20.68 12.46
CA HIS A 318 10.72 20.15 11.14
C HIS A 318 9.22 20.25 10.88
N SER A 319 8.84 20.63 9.66
CA SER A 319 7.44 20.55 9.23
C SER A 319 7.18 19.23 8.53
N TYR A 320 6.03 18.66 8.84
CA TYR A 320 5.53 17.43 8.25
C TYR A 320 4.19 17.70 7.59
N MET A 321 4.01 17.15 6.39
CA MET A 321 2.73 17.11 5.71
C MET A 321 2.09 15.75 5.97
N TYR A 322 0.86 15.80 6.43
CA TYR A 322 -0.03 14.68 6.70
C TYR A 322 -1.09 14.66 5.61
N LEU A 323 -1.22 13.52 4.96
CA LEU A 323 -2.35 13.19 4.09
C LEU A 323 -3.03 12.00 4.74
N ARG A 324 -4.18 12.24 5.37
CA ARG A 324 -4.97 11.25 6.12
C ARG A 324 -6.22 10.87 5.34
N GLY A 325 -6.71 9.66 5.57
CA GLY A 325 -7.91 9.16 4.90
C GLY A 325 -7.66 8.79 3.45
N GLY A 326 -6.48 8.25 3.15
CA GLY A 326 -6.25 7.55 1.89
C GLY A 326 -6.85 6.15 1.93
N THR A 327 -6.82 5.44 0.80
CA THR A 327 -7.24 4.03 0.78
C THR A 327 -6.27 3.16 1.60
N PRO A 328 -6.67 2.59 2.74
CA PRO A 328 -5.77 1.90 3.66
C PRO A 328 -5.13 0.65 3.03
N ALA A 329 -5.89 -0.02 2.16
CA ALA A 329 -5.44 -1.16 1.36
C ALA A 329 -4.20 -0.84 0.50
N LYS A 330 -4.03 0.43 0.10
CA LYS A 330 -3.00 0.88 -0.84
C LYS A 330 -1.81 1.55 -0.16
N GLY A 331 -1.75 1.58 1.17
CA GLY A 331 -0.56 1.99 1.91
C GLY A 331 -0.84 2.86 3.11
N CYS A 332 0.08 2.81 4.08
CA CYS A 332 -0.04 3.50 5.36
C CYS A 332 1.32 4.02 5.84
N THR A 333 1.27 4.90 6.84
CA THR A 333 2.47 5.41 7.52
C THR A 333 2.37 5.14 9.01
N LEU A 334 3.39 4.48 9.58
CA LEU A 334 3.54 4.24 11.00
C LEU A 334 4.43 5.34 11.59
N VAL A 335 3.93 6.05 12.59
CA VAL A 335 4.64 7.17 13.22
C VAL A 335 5.08 6.78 14.62
N LEU A 336 6.39 6.77 14.84
CA LEU A 336 7.03 6.56 16.14
C LEU A 336 7.40 7.90 16.77
N ARG A 337 7.04 8.11 18.04
CA ARG A 337 7.22 9.37 18.79
C ARG A 337 7.75 9.15 20.20
N GLY A 338 8.40 10.14 20.80
CA GLY A 338 8.70 10.15 22.24
C GLY A 338 9.86 9.29 22.71
N ALA A 339 10.91 9.22 21.90
CA ALA A 339 12.19 8.64 22.29
C ALA A 339 13.34 9.38 21.60
N PRO A 340 14.58 9.30 22.12
CA PRO A 340 15.74 9.87 21.45
C PRO A 340 15.97 9.20 20.09
N LEU A 341 16.53 9.95 19.13
CA LEU A 341 16.69 9.50 17.74
C LEU A 341 17.42 8.15 17.61
N VAL A 342 18.41 7.90 18.48
CA VAL A 342 19.17 6.63 18.49
C VAL A 342 18.26 5.45 18.80
N LEU A 343 17.36 5.59 19.77
CA LEU A 343 16.37 4.57 20.10
C LEU A 343 15.31 4.45 19.00
N LEU A 344 14.76 5.57 18.51
CA LEU A 344 13.78 5.58 17.42
C LEU A 344 14.29 4.91 16.13
N LYS A 345 15.58 5.05 15.81
CA LYS A 345 16.19 4.35 14.66
C LYS A 345 16.17 2.84 14.84
N ARG A 346 16.48 2.34 16.05
CA ARG A 346 16.41 0.91 16.38
C ARG A 346 14.97 0.40 16.33
N LEU A 347 14.04 1.13 16.97
CA LEU A 347 12.61 0.81 16.97
C LEU A 347 12.01 0.82 15.56
N LYS A 348 12.43 1.73 14.69
CA LYS A 348 11.99 1.78 13.29
C LYS A 348 12.37 0.51 12.52
N ASN A 349 13.59 0.01 12.73
CA ASN A 349 14.05 -1.20 12.07
C ASN A 349 13.33 -2.43 12.64
N LEU A 350 13.16 -2.48 13.97
CA LEU A 350 12.35 -3.51 14.64
C LEU A 350 10.90 -3.51 14.15
N LEU A 351 10.27 -2.34 14.00
CA LEU A 351 8.90 -2.23 13.49
C LEU A 351 8.81 -2.69 12.04
N SER A 352 9.81 -2.36 11.22
CA SER A 352 9.86 -2.82 9.82
C SER A 352 9.96 -4.35 9.75
N PHE A 353 10.74 -4.97 10.65
CA PHE A 353 10.78 -6.42 10.81
C PHE A 353 9.46 -6.98 11.33
N ALA A 354 8.85 -6.35 12.34
CA ALA A 354 7.57 -6.76 12.91
C ALA A 354 6.45 -6.78 11.88
N VAL A 355 6.40 -5.77 10.99
CA VAL A 355 5.44 -5.71 9.87
C VAL A 355 5.63 -6.90 8.92
N LEU A 356 6.88 -7.23 8.58
CA LEU A 356 7.18 -8.39 7.73
C LEU A 356 6.75 -9.70 8.41
N ALA A 357 7.13 -9.89 9.67
CA ALA A 357 6.78 -11.09 10.45
C ALA A 357 5.26 -11.24 10.58
N ALA A 358 4.56 -10.15 10.91
CA ALA A 358 3.10 -10.13 10.98
C ALA A 358 2.49 -10.51 9.62
N ARG A 359 2.99 -9.93 8.52
CA ARG A 359 2.50 -10.26 7.18
C ARG A 359 2.73 -11.71 6.80
N SER A 360 3.91 -12.27 7.11
CA SER A 360 4.19 -13.69 6.86
C SER A 360 3.23 -14.59 7.62
N LEU A 361 2.95 -14.29 8.88
CA LEU A 361 1.98 -15.03 9.69
C LEU A 361 0.55 -14.91 9.14
N PHE A 362 0.17 -13.73 8.65
CA PHE A 362 -1.11 -13.56 7.96
C PHE A 362 -1.18 -14.43 6.71
N MET A 363 -0.13 -14.44 5.88
CA MET A 363 -0.09 -15.27 4.67
C MET A 363 -0.11 -16.77 4.98
N GLU A 364 0.62 -17.23 6.00
CA GLU A 364 0.54 -18.61 6.50
C GLU A 364 -0.89 -18.96 6.88
N ALA A 365 -1.56 -18.09 7.66
CA ALA A 365 -2.94 -18.31 8.04
C ALA A 365 -3.85 -18.41 6.80
N TYR A 366 -3.77 -17.46 5.86
CA TYR A 366 -4.56 -17.52 4.62
C TYR A 366 -4.32 -18.79 3.81
N TYR A 367 -3.08 -19.26 3.74
CA TYR A 367 -2.74 -20.51 3.05
C TYR A 367 -3.42 -21.72 3.70
N TYR A 368 -3.37 -21.84 5.03
CA TYR A 368 -4.09 -22.93 5.71
C TYR A 368 -5.60 -22.84 5.51
N TRP A 369 -6.14 -21.63 5.44
CA TRP A 369 -7.55 -21.40 5.21
C TRP A 369 -8.02 -21.74 3.80
N ASP A 370 -7.15 -21.64 2.79
CA ASP A 370 -7.49 -22.02 1.41
C ASP A 370 -7.45 -23.54 1.19
N MET A 371 -6.72 -24.26 2.06
CA MET A 371 -6.57 -25.71 2.01
C MET A 371 -7.74 -26.50 2.64
N TYR A 372 -8.64 -25.84 3.37
CA TYR A 372 -9.80 -26.44 4.06
C TYR A 372 -11.10 -25.76 3.64
#